data_AF-A0A7V5M621-F1
#
_entry.id   AF-A0A7V5M621-F1
#
_cell.length_a   1.000
_cell.length_b   1.000
_cell.length_c   1.000
_cell.angle_alpha   90.00
_cell.angle_beta   90.00
_cell.angle_gamma   90.00
#
_symmetry.space_group_name_H-M   'P 1'
#
loop_
_entity.id
_entity.type
_entity.pdbx_description
1 polymer ?
#
loop_
_entity_poly.entity_id
_entity_poly.type
_entity_poly.pdbx_seq_one_letter_code
_entity_poly.pdbx_strand_id
1 'polypeptide(L)' 'MKLIFSENAWEDYLYWQHTDKKILKRINELIRDIQKNKHEGIGKPEQLRHNL' A
#
# COMPACT_ATOMS: atom_id res chain seq x y z
N MET A 1 0.07 -13.61 5.26
CA MET A 1 0.93 -12.54 5.83
C MET A 1 0.04 -11.59 6.61
N LYS A 2 0.43 -11.13 7.81
CA LYS A 2 -0.35 -10.12 8.54
C LYS A 2 -0.14 -8.76 7.87
N LEU A 3 -1.21 -7.97 7.73
CA LEU A 3 -1.14 -6.59 7.28
C LEU A 3 -0.92 -5.70 8.51
N ILE A 4 0.15 -4.91 8.51
CA ILE A 4 0.54 -4.05 9.62
C ILE A 4 0.75 -2.65 9.04
N PHE A 5 0.15 -1.65 9.67
CA PHE A 5 0.35 -0.24 9.36
C PHE A 5 1.15 0.41 10.48
N SER A 6 2.05 1.34 10.13
CA SER A 6 2.50 2.36 11.08
C SER A 6 1.37 3.36 11.33
N GLU A 7 1.48 4.15 12.40
CA GLU A 7 0.49 5.18 12.73
C GLU A 7 0.28 6.16 11.56
N ASN A 8 1.36 6.72 11.01
CA ASN A 8 1.30 7.62 9.85
C ASN A 8 0.62 6.96 8.63
N ALA A 9 0.96 5.71 8.33
CA ALA A 9 0.37 5.01 7.19
C ALA A 9 -1.12 4.72 7.40
N TRP A 10 -1.55 4.51 8.64
CA TRP A 10 -2.95 4.33 8.99
C TRP A 10 -3.75 5.64 8.85
N GLU A 11 -3.19 6.76 9.32
CA GLU A 11 -3.79 8.09 9.14
C GLU A 11 -3.93 8.46 7.67
N ASP A 12 -2.89 8.25 6.86
CA ASP A 12 -2.95 8.45 5.41
C ASP A 12 -4.03 7.58 4.76
N TYR A 13 -4.12 6.31 5.18
CA TYR A 13 -5.13 5.40 4.68
C TYR A 13 -6.55 5.90 4.99
N LEU A 14 -6.81 6.36 6.22
CA LEU A 14 -8.08 6.93 6.63
C LEU A 14 -8.40 8.23 5.89
N TYR A 15 -7.41 9.12 5.72
CA TYR A 15 -7.57 10.34 4.93
C TYR A 15 -8.06 10.02 3.52
N TRP A 16 -7.47 9.04 2.84
CA TRP A 16 -7.91 8.66 1.50
C TRP A 16 -9.32 8.07 1.45
N GLN A 17 -9.83 7.48 2.54
CA GLN A 17 -11.23 7.03 2.60
C GLN A 17 -12.22 8.19 2.49
N HIS A 18 -11.88 9.33 3.07
CA HIS A 18 -12.73 10.51 3.09
C HIS A 18 -12.50 11.42 1.88
N THR A 19 -11.26 11.50 1.38
CA THR A 19 -10.86 12.44 0.34
C THR A 19 -11.01 11.89 -1.08
N ASP A 20 -10.48 10.69 -1.38
CA ASP A 20 -10.53 10.12 -2.73
C ASP A 20 -10.58 8.58 -2.72
N LYS A 21 -11.77 8.06 -3.02
CA LYS A 21 -12.03 6.61 -3.11
C LYS A 21 -11.28 5.92 -4.24
N LYS A 22 -10.85 6.63 -5.30
CA LYS A 22 -10.04 6.03 -6.38
C LYS A 22 -8.65 5.68 -5.87
N ILE A 23 -8.04 6.58 -5.10
CA ILE A 23 -6.74 6.34 -4.47
C ILE A 23 -6.86 5.21 -3.44
N LEU A 24 -7.89 5.23 -2.59
CA LEU A 24 -8.16 4.13 -1.65
C LEU A 24 -8.27 2.77 -2.37
N LYS A 25 -9.02 2.72 -3.48
CA LYS A 25 -9.17 1.49 -4.26
C LYS A 25 -7.82 1.02 -4.80
N ARG A 26 -6.99 1.94 -5.32
CA ARG A 26 -5.65 1.63 -5.81
C ARG A 26 -4.74 1.08 -4.71
N ILE A 27 -4.76 1.67 -3.51
CA ILE A 27 -4.00 1.17 -2.35
C ILE A 27 -4.44 -0.26 -2.01
N ASN A 28 -5.75 -0.52 -1.95
CA ASN A 28 -6.29 -1.84 -1.65
C ASN A 28 -5.92 -2.89 -2.72
N GLU A 29 -5.89 -2.50 -4.00
CA GLU A 29 -5.45 -3.37 -5.08
C GLU A 29 -3.96 -3.73 -4.94
N LEU A 30 -3.09 -2.74 -4.67
CA LEU A 30 -1.66 -2.97 -4.46
C LEU A 30 -1.40 -3.87 -3.25
N ILE A 31 -2.07 -3.64 -2.11
CA ILE A 31 -1.94 -4.48 -0.91
C ILE A 31 -2.31 -5.94 -1.22
N ARG A 32 -3.42 -6.17 -1.92
CA ARG A 32 -3.86 -7.53 -2.30
C ARG A 32 -2.87 -8.23 -3.22
N ASP A 33 -2.26 -7.48 -4.15
CA ASP A 33 -1.28 -8.03 -5.07
C ASP A 33 0.03 -8.39 -4.36
N ILE A 34 0.54 -7.50 -3.50
CA ILE A 34 1.73 -7.74 -2.68
C ILE A 34 1.56 -8.99 -1.79
N GLN A 35 0.37 -9.21 -1.22
CA GLN A 35 0.09 -10.40 -0.43
C GLN A 35 0.21 -11.71 -1.22
N LYS A 36 -0.01 -11.68 -2.54
CA LYS A 36 0.07 -12.85 -3.44
C LYS A 36 1.45 -12.98 -4.09
N ASN A 37 1.96 -11.89 -4.66
CA ASN A 37 3.11 -11.85 -5.55
C ASN A 37 4.38 -11.26 -4.91
N LYS A 38 4.28 -10.68 -3.71
CA LYS A 38 5.39 -10.11 -2.91
C LYS A 38 6.16 -8.99 -3.62
N HIS A 39 7.20 -9.34 -4.37
CA HIS A 39 8.14 -8.42 -5.02
C HIS A 39 7.90 -8.28 -6.52
N GLU A 40 6.84 -8.89 -7.04
CA GLU A 40 6.44 -8.83 -8.43
C GLU A 40 4.98 -8.37 -8.53
N GLY A 41 4.57 -7.94 -9.72
CA GLY A 41 3.18 -7.60 -10.02
C GLY A 41 2.92 -6.12 -10.25
N ILE A 42 1.75 -5.66 -9.83
CA ILE A 42 1.25 -4.33 -10.19
C ILE A 42 1.93 -3.23 -9.40
N GLY A 43 2.05 -2.04 -10.02
CA GLY A 43 2.69 -0.89 -9.38
C GLY A 43 4.21 -0.85 -9.53
N LYS A 44 4.80 -1.76 -10.30
CA LYS A 44 6.24 -1.87 -10.56
C LYS A 44 7.03 -1.91 -9.24
N PRO A 45 6.91 -2.99 -8.45
CA PRO A 45 7.61 -3.10 -7.18
C PRO A 45 9.13 -2.96 -7.39
N GLU A 46 9.75 -2.05 -6.64
CA GLU A 46 11.18 -1.81 -6.68
C GLU A 46 11.76 -1.88 -5.26
N GLN A 47 12.92 -2.50 -5.14
CA GLN A 47 13.63 -2.56 -3.86
C GLN A 47 14.16 -1.16 -3.53
N LEU A 48 13.74 -0.64 -2.37
CA LEU A 48 14.31 0.57 -1.83
C LEU A 48 15.81 0.34 -1.56
N ARG A 49 16.61 1.34 -1.91
CA ARG A 49 18.04 1.38 -1.60
C ARG A 49 18.23 2.49 -0.55
N HIS A 50 19.06 2.22 0.46
CA HIS A 50 19.32 3.08 1.64
C HIS A 50 18.29 2.97 2.80
N ASN A 51 18.67 3.49 3.97
CA ASN A 51 17.83 3.53 5.19
C ASN A 51 16.92 4.77 5.15
N LEU A 52 15.84 4.69 4.37
CA LEU A 52 14.75 5.67 4.38
C LEU A 52 13.53 5.09 5.06
#